data_AF-A0A941UKA0-F1
#
_entry.id   AF-A0A941UKA0-F1
#
_cell.length_a   1.000
_cell.length_b   1.000
_cell.length_c   1.000
_cell.angle_alpha   90.00
_cell.angle_beta   90.00
_cell.angle_gamma   90.00
#
_symmetry.space_group_name_H-M   'P 1'
#
loop_
_entity.id
_entity.type
_entity.pdbx_description
1 polymer ?
#
loop_
_entity_poly.entity_id
_entity_poly.type
_entity_poly.pdbx_seq_one_letter_code
_entity_poly.pdbx_strand_id
1 'polypeptide(L)'
;MTMVRSFLLSLLMTGVLATGSAAAEIKEVELIDGSVITGEVLSLSSGVYTIRTGSLGTLTIDDTKVRAIRPQSSTSPSPRAGDVKTLQDTMLSNTEVMGLITSLKDDPQFTKALEDPEVLNAVSSGDIASLMANPRFLELLHNPTVQEIQHKVAK
;
A
#
# COMPACT_ATOMS: atom_id res chain seq x y z
N MET A 1 72.94 -22.13 -2.62
CA MET A 1 72.44 -22.97 -3.72
C MET A 1 70.99 -23.34 -3.41
N THR A 2 70.08 -22.72 -4.16
CA THR A 2 68.73 -23.20 -4.56
C THR A 2 67.60 -23.40 -3.51
N MET A 3 66.55 -22.55 -3.65
CA MET A 3 65.09 -22.79 -3.58
C MET A 3 64.47 -23.36 -2.28
N VAL A 4 63.29 -22.93 -1.81
CA VAL A 4 61.97 -23.04 -2.48
C VAL A 4 60.97 -22.01 -1.89
N ARG A 5 60.17 -21.44 -2.80
CA ARG A 5 59.01 -20.57 -2.57
C ARG A 5 57.88 -21.34 -1.88
N SER A 6 57.16 -20.74 -0.93
CA SER A 6 55.73 -21.04 -0.78
C SER A 6 55.01 -19.92 -0.02
N PHE A 7 54.12 -19.26 -0.75
CA PHE A 7 53.12 -18.30 -0.29
C PHE A 7 52.22 -18.99 0.73
N LEU A 8 52.12 -18.44 1.94
CA LEU A 8 51.16 -18.92 2.94
C LEU A 8 50.37 -17.73 3.48
N LEU A 9 49.10 -17.70 3.05
CA LEU A 9 47.93 -17.03 3.62
C LEU A 9 48.20 -16.24 4.91
N SER A 10 48.13 -14.90 4.82
CA SER A 10 47.81 -14.07 5.98
C SER A 10 46.37 -13.57 5.84
N LEU A 11 45.54 -14.12 6.69
CA LEU A 11 44.14 -13.82 6.94
C LEU A 11 44.06 -12.65 7.95
N LEU A 12 43.45 -11.53 7.57
CA LEU A 12 42.77 -10.61 8.49
C LEU A 12 41.82 -9.73 7.62
N MET A 13 40.50 -9.97 7.54
CA MET A 13 39.48 -9.52 8.51
C MET A 13 39.75 -8.07 8.95
N THR A 14 38.92 -7.05 8.79
CA THR A 14 37.47 -6.90 8.64
C THR A 14 37.28 -5.41 8.38
N GLY A 15 36.33 -4.95 7.57
CA GLY A 15 36.19 -3.50 7.49
C GLY A 15 35.17 -2.88 6.55
N VAL A 16 34.02 -3.50 6.30
CA VAL A 16 32.84 -2.75 5.83
C VAL A 16 31.60 -3.36 6.47
N LEU A 17 31.29 -2.95 7.70
CA LEU A 17 29.93 -3.11 8.21
C LEU A 17 29.08 -2.05 7.51
N ALA A 18 28.26 -2.48 6.56
CA ALA A 18 27.15 -1.70 6.06
C ALA A 18 26.22 -1.39 7.25
N THR A 19 26.22 -0.14 7.72
CA THR A 19 25.19 0.35 8.62
C THR A 19 23.89 0.40 7.82
N GLY A 20 23.08 -0.63 7.95
CA GLY A 20 21.68 -0.56 7.58
C GLY A 20 21.02 0.51 8.44
N SER A 21 20.70 1.65 7.83
CA SER A 21 19.78 2.61 8.43
C SER A 21 18.43 1.92 8.55
N ALA A 22 18.15 1.31 9.70
CA ALA A 22 16.81 0.89 10.04
C ALA A 22 15.96 2.17 10.08
N ALA A 23 15.19 2.39 9.03
CA ALA A 23 14.23 3.47 8.99
C ALA A 23 13.27 3.26 10.17
N ALA A 24 13.16 4.29 11.01
CA ALA A 24 12.19 4.41 12.07
C ALA A 24 10.79 4.02 11.56
N GLU A 25 10.37 2.78 11.85
CA GLU A 25 9.08 2.26 11.38
C GLU A 25 8.00 2.82 12.30
N ILE A 26 7.19 3.74 11.79
CA ILE A 26 6.01 4.23 12.49
C ILE A 26 5.02 3.06 12.61
N LYS A 27 4.51 2.82 13.81
CA LYS A 27 3.54 1.77 14.11
C LYS A 27 2.29 2.36 14.73
N GLU A 28 1.18 1.70 14.47
CA GLU A 28 -0.10 1.94 15.13
C GLU A 28 -0.24 0.95 16.29
N VAL A 29 -0.50 1.47 17.48
CA VAL A 29 -0.61 0.73 18.73
C VAL A 29 -2.03 0.89 19.26
N GLU A 30 -2.80 -0.19 19.22
CA GLU A 30 -4.14 -0.24 19.76
C GLU A 30 -4.07 -0.69 21.23
N LEU A 31 -4.72 0.06 22.12
CA LEU A 31 -4.80 -0.24 23.55
C LEU A 31 -6.05 -1.04 23.90
N ILE A 32 -6.05 -1.68 25.07
CA ILE A 32 -7.19 -2.45 25.59
C ILE A 32 -8.47 -1.63 25.79
N ASP A 33 -8.35 -0.31 25.93
CA ASP A 33 -9.48 0.62 26.05
C ASP A 33 -10.01 1.08 24.68
N GLY A 34 -9.42 0.60 23.58
CA GLY A 34 -9.77 1.00 22.21
C GLY A 34 -9.05 2.25 21.71
N SER A 35 -8.21 2.88 22.53
CA SER A 35 -7.40 4.02 22.10
C SER A 35 -6.34 3.58 21.10
N VAL A 36 -6.09 4.40 20.09
CA VAL A 36 -5.09 4.14 19.05
C VAL A 36 -3.99 5.19 19.10
N ILE A 37 -2.75 4.73 19.14
CA ILE A 37 -1.56 5.58 19.25
C ILE A 37 -0.63 5.31 18.09
N THR A 38 -0.25 6.37 17.38
CA THR A 38 0.67 6.28 16.24
C THR A 38 2.04 6.84 16.63
N GLY A 39 3.09 6.05 16.45
CA GLY A 39 4.45 6.49 16.75
C GLY A 39 5.53 5.48 16.43
N GLU A 40 6.77 5.93 16.53
CA GLU A 40 7.95 5.07 16.38
C GLU A 40 8.16 4.27 17.67
N VAL A 41 8.22 2.95 17.58
CA VAL A 41 8.57 2.09 18.73
C VAL A 41 10.08 2.14 18.92
N LEU A 42 10.55 2.92 19.91
CA LEU A 42 11.97 3.09 20.21
C LEU A 42 12.57 1.86 20.91
N SER A 43 11.80 1.22 21.79
CA SER A 43 12.23 0.02 22.51
C SER A 43 11.07 -0.75 23.13
N LEU A 44 11.28 -2.05 23.31
CA LEU A 44 10.47 -2.93 24.15
C LEU A 44 11.41 -3.55 25.19
N SER A 45 11.27 -3.15 26.45
CA SER A 45 12.08 -3.69 27.55
C SER A 45 11.21 -4.02 28.73
N SER A 46 11.34 -5.24 29.26
CA SER A 46 10.61 -5.69 30.46
C SER A 46 9.08 -5.54 30.35
N GLY A 47 8.52 -5.79 29.16
CA GLY A 47 7.08 -5.63 28.92
C GLY A 47 6.62 -4.18 28.84
N VAL A 48 7.52 -3.22 28.63
CA VAL A 48 7.18 -1.81 28.49
C VAL A 48 7.65 -1.30 27.12
N TYR A 49 6.71 -0.79 26.34
CA TYR A 49 6.94 -0.13 25.05
C TYR A 49 7.24 1.35 25.27
N THR A 50 8.36 1.81 24.71
CA THR A 50 8.67 3.24 24.58
C THR A 50 8.35 3.67 23.16
N ILE A 51 7.32 4.49 23.00
CA ILE A 51 6.83 4.94 21.70
C ILE A 51 7.01 6.44 21.59
N ARG A 52 7.71 6.90 20.55
CA ARG A 52 7.83 8.32 20.23
C ARG A 52 6.73 8.71 19.27
N THR A 53 5.81 9.52 19.76
CA THR A 53 4.75 10.12 18.96
C THR A 53 5.16 11.53 18.52
N GLY A 54 4.73 11.95 17.34
CA GLY A 54 5.07 13.29 16.81
C GLY A 54 4.38 14.43 17.57
N SER A 55 3.21 14.17 18.14
CA SER A 55 2.35 15.18 18.80
C SER A 55 2.44 15.16 20.32
N LEU A 56 2.63 13.99 20.94
CA LEU A 56 2.62 13.83 22.40
C LEU A 56 4.02 13.57 22.98
N GLY A 57 5.05 13.48 22.12
CA GLY A 57 6.40 13.16 22.54
C GLY A 57 6.56 11.68 22.86
N THR A 58 7.45 11.36 23.81
CA THR A 58 7.77 9.97 24.19
C THR A 58 6.76 9.46 25.22
N LEU A 59 6.06 8.39 24.84
CA LEU A 59 5.08 7.71 25.67
C LEU A 59 5.61 6.34 26.09
N THR A 60 5.36 5.98 27.34
CA THR A 60 5.72 4.69 27.92
C THR A 60 4.44 3.90 28.18
N ILE A 61 4.27 2.76 27.51
CA ILE A 61 3.05 1.94 27.56
C ILE A 61 3.42 0.54 28.03
N ASP A 62 2.67 0.01 28.99
CA ASP A 62 2.81 -1.38 29.43
C ASP A 62 2.20 -2.34 28.38
N ASP A 63 2.87 -3.46 28.10
CA ASP A 63 2.43 -4.50 27.17
C ASP A 63 1.06 -5.07 27.54
N THR A 64 0.72 -5.12 28.84
CA THR A 64 -0.60 -5.54 29.31
C THR A 64 -1.74 -4.61 28.87
N LYS A 65 -1.40 -3.37 28.50
CA LYS A 65 -2.35 -2.39 27.98
C LYS A 65 -2.39 -2.37 26.46
N VAL A 66 -1.49 -3.08 25.79
CA VAL A 66 -1.43 -3.16 24.34
C VAL A 66 -2.30 -4.32 23.87
N ARG A 67 -3.30 -4.01 23.06
CA ARG A 67 -4.15 -4.99 22.39
C ARG A 67 -3.50 -5.50 21.11
N ALA A 68 -2.94 -4.60 20.30
CA ALA A 68 -2.26 -4.95 19.05
C ALA A 68 -1.25 -3.88 18.63
N ILE A 69 -0.15 -4.29 18.00
CA ILE A 69 0.79 -3.39 17.32
C ILE A 69 0.78 -3.75 15.84
N ARG A 70 0.37 -2.79 15.01
CA ARG A 70 0.35 -2.94 13.56
C ARG A 70 1.44 -2.05 12.98
N PRO A 71 2.30 -2.56 12.08
CA PRO A 71 3.15 -1.67 11.31
C PRO A 71 2.24 -0.69 10.58
N GLN A 72 2.49 0.61 10.69
CA GLN A 72 1.89 1.60 9.80
C GLN A 72 2.64 1.48 8.47
N SER A 73 2.56 0.29 7.86
CA SER A 73 2.74 0.20 6.42
C SER A 73 1.74 1.19 5.85
N SER A 74 2.23 2.14 5.08
CA SER A 74 1.45 2.91 4.11
C SER A 74 0.80 1.92 3.13
N THR A 75 -0.16 1.16 3.63
CA THR A 75 -1.12 0.37 2.89
C THR A 75 -2.46 1.06 3.07
N SER A 76 -2.48 2.38 2.87
CA SER A 76 -3.45 2.88 1.90
C SER A 76 -3.19 2.04 0.65
N PRO A 77 -4.18 1.33 0.08
CA PRO A 77 -3.98 0.58 -1.14
C PRO A 77 -3.72 1.59 -2.27
N SER A 78 -2.50 2.12 -2.34
CA SER A 78 -1.97 2.62 -3.58
C SER A 78 -1.85 1.36 -4.44
N PRO A 79 -2.61 1.25 -5.53
CA PRO A 79 -2.59 0.05 -6.36
C PRO A 79 -1.14 -0.16 -6.79
N ARG A 80 -0.47 -1.19 -6.24
CA ARG A 80 0.86 -1.54 -6.72
C ARG A 80 0.65 -2.02 -8.15
N ALA A 81 1.61 -1.78 -9.04
CA ALA A 81 1.53 -2.26 -10.43
C ALA A 81 1.30 -3.80 -10.52
N GLY A 82 1.57 -4.55 -9.44
CA GLY A 82 1.20 -5.96 -9.30
C GLY A 82 -0.29 -6.21 -8.99
N ASP A 83 -0.94 -5.33 -8.24
CA ASP A 83 -2.36 -5.44 -7.87
C ASP A 83 -3.28 -5.14 -9.05
N VAL A 84 -2.90 -4.20 -9.92
CA VAL A 84 -3.60 -3.99 -11.21
C VAL A 84 -3.42 -5.17 -12.15
N LYS A 85 -2.29 -5.89 -12.08
CA LYS A 85 -2.07 -7.09 -12.89
C LYS A 85 -2.95 -8.26 -12.43
N THR A 86 -3.01 -8.54 -11.14
CA THR A 86 -3.93 -9.56 -10.60
C THR A 86 -5.39 -9.18 -10.83
N LEU A 87 -5.75 -7.90 -10.66
CA LEU A 87 -7.09 -7.42 -11.00
C LEU A 87 -7.42 -7.62 -12.48
N GLN A 88 -6.47 -7.31 -13.38
CA GLN A 88 -6.61 -7.51 -14.82
C GLN A 88 -6.73 -8.99 -15.19
N ASP A 89 -5.92 -9.87 -14.59
CA ASP A 89 -5.99 -11.33 -14.79
C ASP A 89 -7.34 -11.89 -14.28
N THR A 90 -7.86 -11.38 -13.16
CA THR A 90 -9.20 -11.74 -12.65
C THR A 90 -10.33 -11.26 -13.56
N MET A 91 -10.25 -10.02 -14.08
CA MET A 91 -11.24 -9.50 -15.02
C MET A 91 -11.24 -10.30 -16.33
N LEU A 92 -10.07 -10.67 -16.86
CA LEU A 92 -9.95 -11.46 -18.09
C LEU A 92 -10.40 -12.91 -17.92
N SER A 93 -10.20 -13.49 -16.74
CA SER A 93 -10.60 -14.87 -16.44
C SER A 93 -12.09 -15.00 -16.11
N ASN A 94 -12.77 -13.88 -15.82
CA ASN A 94 -14.17 -13.87 -15.44
C ASN A 94 -15.06 -13.53 -16.64
N THR A 95 -15.63 -14.57 -17.26
CA THR A 95 -16.54 -14.47 -18.41
C THR A 95 -17.75 -13.57 -18.14
N GLU A 96 -18.24 -13.54 -16.91
CA GLU A 96 -19.36 -12.69 -16.49
C GLU A 96 -18.96 -11.21 -16.49
N VAL A 97 -17.79 -10.89 -15.92
CA VAL A 97 -17.24 -9.52 -15.94
C VAL A 97 -16.91 -9.07 -17.36
N MET A 98 -16.37 -9.94 -18.21
CA MET A 98 -16.15 -9.63 -19.64
C MET A 98 -17.45 -9.34 -20.39
N GLY A 99 -18.54 -10.06 -20.06
CA GLY A 99 -19.87 -9.78 -20.60
C GLY A 99 -20.38 -8.40 -20.19
N LEU A 100 -20.19 -8.03 -18.91
CA LEU A 100 -20.55 -6.72 -18.39
C LEU A 100 -19.70 -5.60 -19.00
N ILE A 101 -18.38 -5.79 -19.15
CA ILE A 101 -17.48 -4.82 -19.82
C ILE A 101 -17.88 -4.63 -21.29
N THR A 102 -18.24 -5.71 -21.99
CA THR A 102 -18.70 -5.61 -23.39
C THR A 102 -20.00 -4.82 -23.46
N SER A 103 -20.93 -5.08 -22.54
CA SER A 103 -22.18 -4.34 -22.44
C SER A 103 -21.96 -2.86 -22.10
N LEU A 104 -20.97 -2.57 -21.24
CA LEU A 104 -20.59 -1.22 -20.86
C LEU A 104 -19.92 -0.45 -22.01
N LYS A 105 -19.15 -1.13 -22.87
CA LYS A 105 -18.55 -0.52 -24.06
C LYS A 105 -19.62 -0.02 -25.04
N ASP A 106 -20.73 -0.75 -25.17
CA ASP A 106 -21.84 -0.36 -26.02
C ASP A 106 -22.79 0.64 -25.33
N ASP A 107 -22.50 1.04 -24.08
CA ASP A 107 -23.28 2.00 -23.31
C ASP A 107 -22.98 3.46 -23.73
N PRO A 108 -24.01 4.27 -24.04
CA PRO A 108 -23.84 5.63 -24.50
C PRO A 108 -23.36 6.59 -23.39
N GLN A 109 -23.59 6.29 -22.11
CA GLN A 109 -23.06 7.08 -20.99
C GLN A 109 -21.56 6.83 -20.80
N PHE A 110 -21.14 5.57 -20.90
CA PHE A 110 -19.71 5.21 -20.86
C PHE A 110 -18.93 5.84 -22.01
N THR A 111 -19.48 5.80 -23.23
CA THR A 111 -18.85 6.44 -24.39
C THR A 111 -18.67 7.94 -24.20
N LYS A 112 -19.71 8.63 -23.70
CA LYS A 112 -19.64 10.07 -23.39
C LYS A 112 -18.61 10.41 -22.31
N ALA A 113 -18.40 9.53 -21.34
CA ALA A 113 -17.37 9.71 -20.32
C ALA A 113 -15.95 9.54 -20.91
N LEU A 114 -15.76 8.67 -21.91
CA LEU A 114 -14.50 8.52 -22.62
C LEU A 114 -14.21 9.64 -23.61
N GLU A 115 -15.24 10.29 -24.14
CA GLU A 115 -15.11 11.48 -24.99
C GLU A 115 -14.74 12.74 -24.19
N ASP A 116 -14.88 12.71 -22.87
CA ASP A 116 -14.55 13.83 -21.99
C ASP A 116 -13.03 13.89 -21.73
N PRO A 117 -12.34 14.96 -22.17
CA PRO A 117 -10.89 15.08 -21.99
C PRO A 117 -10.50 15.23 -20.52
N GLU A 118 -11.36 15.78 -19.65
CA GLU A 118 -11.07 15.90 -18.22
C GLU A 118 -11.06 14.53 -17.55
N VAL A 119 -12.00 13.65 -17.92
CA VAL A 119 -12.03 12.27 -17.43
C VAL A 119 -10.78 11.52 -17.87
N LEU A 120 -10.42 11.58 -19.16
CA LEU A 120 -9.22 10.92 -19.68
C LEU A 120 -7.94 11.41 -18.97
N ASN A 121 -7.79 12.72 -18.81
CA ASN A 121 -6.65 13.31 -18.13
C ASN A 121 -6.58 12.88 -16.66
N ALA A 122 -7.70 12.91 -15.95
CA ALA A 122 -7.77 12.55 -14.55
C ALA A 122 -7.50 11.05 -14.33
N VAL A 123 -7.99 10.16 -15.19
CA VAL A 123 -7.63 8.72 -15.17
C VAL A 123 -6.14 8.52 -15.43
N SER A 124 -5.58 9.18 -16.46
CA SER A 124 -4.18 9.00 -16.84
C SER A 124 -3.20 9.50 -15.78
N SER A 125 -3.58 10.53 -15.03
CA SER A 125 -2.77 11.14 -13.97
C SER A 125 -3.07 10.56 -12.58
N GLY A 126 -4.10 9.72 -12.45
CA GLY A 126 -4.56 9.19 -11.15
C GLY A 126 -5.21 10.26 -10.26
N ASP A 127 -5.68 11.36 -10.83
CA ASP A 127 -6.33 12.45 -10.09
C ASP A 127 -7.79 12.10 -9.78
N ILE A 128 -7.98 11.40 -8.67
CA ILE A 128 -9.30 11.00 -8.18
C ILE A 128 -10.17 12.22 -7.82
N ALA A 129 -9.58 13.33 -7.37
CA ALA A 129 -10.35 14.52 -7.01
C ALA A 129 -11.03 15.13 -8.24
N SER A 130 -10.30 15.23 -9.35
CA SER A 130 -10.84 15.68 -10.64
C SER A 130 -11.91 14.73 -11.19
N LEU A 131 -11.75 13.41 -11.03
CA LEU A 131 -12.79 12.44 -11.40
C LEU A 131 -14.08 12.63 -10.59
N MET A 132 -13.97 12.80 -9.27
CA MET A 132 -15.14 12.97 -8.40
C MET A 132 -15.84 14.32 -8.59
N ALA A 133 -15.14 15.33 -9.09
CA ALA A 133 -15.72 16.62 -9.45
C ALA A 133 -16.40 16.61 -10.84
N ASN A 134 -16.08 15.65 -11.69
CA ASN A 134 -16.63 15.58 -13.05
C ASN A 134 -18.04 14.95 -13.06
N PRO A 135 -19.08 15.65 -13.57
CA PRO A 135 -20.45 15.16 -13.55
C PRO A 135 -20.68 13.94 -14.44
N ARG A 136 -19.93 13.77 -15.54
CA ARG A 136 -20.04 12.59 -16.43
C ARG A 136 -19.54 11.33 -15.73
N PHE A 137 -18.46 11.44 -14.97
CA PHE A 137 -17.96 10.34 -14.17
C PHE A 137 -18.95 9.95 -13.06
N LEU A 138 -19.59 10.93 -12.39
CA LEU A 138 -20.64 10.67 -11.40
C LEU A 138 -21.89 10.01 -12.03
N GLU A 139 -22.31 10.45 -13.21
CA GLU A 139 -23.38 9.80 -13.98
C GLU A 139 -23.04 8.33 -14.29
N LEU A 140 -21.79 8.06 -14.63
CA LEU A 140 -21.30 6.72 -14.91
C LEU A 140 -21.29 5.83 -13.66
N LEU A 141 -20.97 6.35 -12.47
CA LEU A 141 -21.06 5.59 -11.21
C LEU A 141 -22.49 5.17 -10.85
N HIS A 142 -23.49 5.90 -11.34
CA HIS A 142 -24.89 5.54 -11.18
C HIS A 142 -25.40 4.58 -12.26
N ASN A 143 -24.57 4.22 -13.24
CA ASN A 143 -24.95 3.24 -14.27
C ASN A 143 -25.08 1.84 -13.64
N PRO A 144 -26.18 1.11 -13.90
CA PRO A 144 -26.42 -0.20 -13.28
C PRO A 144 -25.35 -1.23 -13.64
N THR A 145 -24.81 -1.20 -14.86
CA THR A 145 -23.73 -2.10 -15.28
C THR A 145 -22.44 -1.82 -14.51
N VAL A 146 -22.14 -0.54 -14.23
CA VAL A 146 -20.95 -0.14 -13.44
C VAL A 146 -21.09 -0.59 -11.99
N GLN A 147 -22.27 -0.44 -11.39
CA GLN A 147 -22.52 -0.91 -10.02
C GLN A 147 -22.40 -2.43 -9.90
N GLU A 148 -22.90 -3.18 -10.89
CA GLU A 148 -22.76 -4.63 -10.91
C GLU A 148 -21.30 -5.06 -11.04
N ILE A 149 -20.52 -4.43 -11.92
CA ILE A 149 -19.07 -4.67 -12.02
C ILE A 149 -18.39 -4.38 -10.68
N GLN A 150 -18.69 -3.24 -10.05
CA GLN A 150 -18.13 -2.90 -8.75
C GLN A 150 -18.42 -3.97 -7.69
N HIS A 151 -19.67 -4.44 -7.61
CA HIS A 151 -20.07 -5.47 -6.66
C HIS A 151 -19.37 -6.81 -6.92
N LYS A 152 -19.20 -7.20 -8.19
CA LYS A 152 -18.52 -8.44 -8.59
C LYS A 152 -17.02 -8.41 -8.36
N VAL A 153 -16.39 -7.24 -8.48
CA VAL A 153 -14.94 -7.05 -8.28
C VAL A 153 -14.59 -6.85 -6.80
N ALA A 154 -15.48 -6.28 -6.00
CA ALA A 154 -15.27 -6.07 -4.56
C ALA A 154 -15.48 -7.33 -3.70
N LYS A 155 -15.90 -8.45 -4.31
CA LYS A 155 -16.22 -9.71 -3.65
C LYS A 155 -15.14 -10.76 -3.87
#